data_AF-A2EZ75-F1
#
_entry.id   AF-A2EZ75-F1
#
_cell.length_a   1.000
_cell.length_b   1.000
_cell.length_c   1.000
_cell.angle_alpha   90.00
_cell.angle_beta   90.00
_cell.angle_gamma   90.00
#
_symmetry.space_group_name_H-M   'P 1'
#
loop_
_entity.id
_entity.type
_entity.pdbx_description
1 polymer ?
#
loop_
_entity_poly.entity_id
_entity_poly.type
_entity_poly.pdbx_seq_one_letter_code
_entity_poly.pdbx_strand_id
1 'polypeptide(L)'
;MEFLTVKFLGRQQKFIINCRAEGMTYSQTKLAWEEEYPDLGTLTSNLIATALKRAALGLYWEKGNHGGADPYLCERDQLTLKEIIEDSAYKGEALEAADIIDEAFKLKELRRDYGYRFLLEINCPTLAEEVINTLGGDDVSRPYVNHILQQLHCKLKACQEIEESRYMACEPRIIEEFYDKHRETIESTPEELIFSIVETFINKFKKKKVALPEEIEHMIAKGIPNFPHITALCGCSMTGKSVPPLFVLPCIAELPRELKVFQRERHCWFTSTPKGWVNRSVFLLYCIFFIEWLNFERQRMPEDIRDKPALIVCDGHSSRENPLALFLLASANIKLIVLPAHTTHILQVFDVGIAKRLKSKFTDYLRDYIKAPKQEFNSNAAMMRYAIIYSFISAWQESVSLRTVQNAAAACGLCPCSVEALKHNKYVRELTPAEKELQEKRNYRNRNRFNINGEELTTMDMICAISDNIKKNSANHRFCRKPEQDTKERFYFWITNYLDPSTELLTKLPNMPGYSPND
;
A
#
# COMPACT_ATOMS: atom_id res chain seq x y z
N MET A 1 51.42 -10.16 -6.76
CA MET A 1 50.64 -8.98 -7.26
C MET A 1 49.15 -9.27 -7.42
N GLU A 2 48.75 -10.53 -7.58
CA GLU A 2 47.35 -10.97 -7.78
C GLU A 2 46.39 -10.52 -6.66
N PHE A 3 46.89 -10.44 -5.42
CA PHE A 3 46.10 -10.12 -4.23
C PHE A 3 45.99 -8.60 -3.92
N LEU A 4 46.60 -7.73 -4.74
CA LEU A 4 46.61 -6.28 -4.54
C LEU A 4 45.59 -5.56 -5.41
N THR A 5 44.90 -4.57 -4.83
CA THR A 5 44.08 -3.65 -5.60
C THR A 5 44.90 -2.46 -6.11
N VAL A 6 45.78 -2.72 -7.09
CA VAL A 6 46.79 -1.76 -7.60
C VAL A 6 46.19 -0.43 -8.07
N LYS A 7 44.93 -0.42 -8.53
CA LYS A 7 44.23 0.80 -9.02
C LYS A 7 44.21 1.95 -8.00
N PHE A 8 44.07 1.65 -6.71
CA PHE A 8 43.87 2.64 -5.65
C PHE A 8 45.14 3.00 -4.87
N LEU A 9 46.30 2.46 -5.28
CA LEU A 9 47.58 2.72 -4.62
C LEU A 9 48.28 3.93 -5.24
N GLY A 10 48.95 4.72 -4.39
CA GLY A 10 49.75 5.88 -4.80
C GLY A 10 50.93 5.50 -5.69
N ARG A 11 51.45 6.44 -6.48
CA ARG A 11 52.56 6.15 -7.41
C ARG A 11 53.82 5.73 -6.64
N GLN A 12 54.09 6.43 -5.55
CA GLN A 12 55.21 6.17 -4.65
C GLN A 12 55.06 4.83 -3.91
N GLN A 13 53.84 4.50 -3.51
CA GLN A 13 53.53 3.21 -2.88
C GLN A 13 53.78 2.05 -3.83
N LYS A 14 53.36 2.17 -5.09
CA LYS A 14 53.63 1.18 -6.15
C LYS A 14 55.11 0.97 -6.39
N PHE A 15 55.91 2.05 -6.40
CA PHE A 15 57.36 1.96 -6.52
C PHE A 15 57.97 1.10 -5.40
N ILE A 16 57.61 1.37 -4.14
CA ILE A 16 58.09 0.60 -2.98
C ILE A 16 57.70 -0.88 -3.10
N ILE A 17 56.46 -1.16 -3.52
CA ILE A 17 55.99 -2.54 -3.73
C ILE A 17 56.83 -3.25 -4.78
N ASN A 18 57.14 -2.59 -5.90
CA ASN A 18 57.93 -3.18 -6.98
C ASN A 18 59.37 -3.49 -6.53
N CYS A 19 60.05 -2.56 -5.85
CA CYS A 19 61.39 -2.83 -5.30
C CYS A 19 61.40 -4.07 -4.39
N ARG A 20 60.35 -4.22 -3.57
CA ARG A 20 60.20 -5.38 -2.66
C ARG A 20 59.86 -6.67 -3.40
N ALA A 21 59.02 -6.60 -4.42
CA ALA A 21 58.69 -7.73 -5.28
C ALA A 21 59.90 -8.24 -6.08
N GLU A 22 60.84 -7.36 -6.43
CA GLU A 22 62.13 -7.69 -7.06
C GLU A 22 63.18 -8.23 -6.08
N GLY A 23 62.84 -8.36 -4.79
CA GLY A 23 63.71 -8.92 -3.77
C GLY A 23 64.69 -7.92 -3.13
N MET A 24 64.59 -6.63 -3.42
CA MET A 24 65.47 -5.61 -2.84
C MET A 24 65.22 -5.47 -1.33
N THR A 25 66.26 -5.47 -0.50
CA THR A 25 66.21 -5.15 0.93
C THR A 25 65.71 -3.72 1.19
N TYR A 26 65.31 -3.40 2.43
CA TYR A 26 64.92 -2.03 2.79
C TYR A 26 66.03 -1.02 2.53
N SER A 27 67.29 -1.38 2.75
CA SER A 27 68.43 -0.51 2.46
C SER A 27 68.57 -0.24 0.96
N GLN A 28 68.41 -1.27 0.12
CA GLN A 28 68.42 -1.11 -1.33
C GLN A 28 67.22 -0.31 -1.83
N THR A 29 66.03 -0.52 -1.25
CA THR A 29 64.81 0.24 -1.59
C THR A 29 64.97 1.73 -1.29
N LYS A 30 65.70 2.09 -0.22
CA LYS A 30 65.99 3.49 0.12
C LYS A 30 66.92 4.15 -0.91
N LEU A 31 67.95 3.45 -1.34
CA LEU A 31 68.86 3.95 -2.37
C LEU A 31 68.13 4.17 -3.69
N ALA A 32 67.33 3.19 -4.12
CA ALA A 32 66.51 3.30 -5.33
C ALA A 32 65.49 4.46 -5.23
N TRP A 33 64.96 4.73 -4.04
CA TRP A 33 64.07 5.86 -3.81
C TRP A 33 64.76 7.21 -3.97
N GLU A 34 65.99 7.36 -3.46
CA GLU A 34 66.74 8.61 -3.56
C GLU A 34 67.09 8.95 -5.03
N GLU A 35 67.23 7.94 -5.88
CA GLU A 35 67.41 8.09 -7.32
C GLU A 35 66.11 8.50 -8.04
N GLU A 36 65.00 7.81 -7.77
CA GLU A 36 63.72 8.07 -8.46
C GLU A 36 63.01 9.35 -7.96
N TYR A 37 63.15 9.67 -6.67
CA TYR A 37 62.45 10.79 -6.01
C TYR A 37 63.41 11.71 -5.22
N PRO A 38 64.38 12.37 -5.87
CA PRO A 38 65.42 13.15 -5.21
C PRO A 38 64.86 14.33 -4.39
N ASP A 39 63.76 14.93 -4.85
CA ASP A 39 63.16 16.12 -4.22
C ASP A 39 62.23 15.80 -3.03
N LEU A 40 61.93 14.52 -2.79
CA LEU A 40 61.00 14.10 -1.73
C LEU A 40 61.70 13.68 -0.43
N GLY A 41 63.02 13.82 -0.34
CA GLY A 41 63.84 13.46 0.83
C GLY A 41 64.01 11.94 1.03
N THR A 42 64.59 11.53 2.17
CA THR A 42 64.96 10.13 2.44
C THR A 42 63.82 9.26 2.98
N LEU A 43 63.75 7.98 2.59
CA LEU A 43 62.81 7.00 3.15
C LEU A 43 63.37 6.36 4.43
N THR A 44 62.56 6.28 5.47
CA THR A 44 62.89 5.47 6.66
C THR A 44 62.35 4.05 6.52
N SER A 45 62.92 3.10 7.27
CA SER A 45 62.40 1.72 7.29
C SER A 45 60.94 1.66 7.73
N ASN A 46 60.52 2.57 8.62
CA ASN A 46 59.14 2.68 9.08
C ASN A 46 58.21 3.15 7.96
N LEU A 47 58.63 4.14 7.14
CA LEU A 47 57.83 4.61 6.01
C LEU A 47 57.62 3.52 4.96
N ILE A 48 58.65 2.71 4.70
CA ILE A 48 58.54 1.53 3.82
C ILE A 48 57.54 0.53 4.41
N ALA A 49 57.68 0.18 5.69
CA ALA A 49 56.76 -0.74 6.36
C ALA A 49 55.30 -0.22 6.35
N THR A 50 55.09 1.09 6.59
CA THR A 50 53.78 1.73 6.51
C THR A 50 53.20 1.65 5.09
N ALA A 51 54.00 1.97 4.05
CA ALA A 51 53.54 1.90 2.66
C ALA A 51 53.08 0.49 2.28
N LEU A 52 53.83 -0.54 2.69
CA LEU A 52 53.53 -1.95 2.42
C LEU A 52 52.31 -2.44 3.21
N LYS A 53 52.19 -2.10 4.49
CA LYS A 53 51.01 -2.42 5.32
C LYS A 53 49.74 -1.79 4.75
N ARG A 54 49.82 -0.50 4.39
CA ARG A 54 48.69 0.20 3.77
C ARG A 54 48.32 -0.43 2.44
N ALA A 55 49.29 -0.86 1.64
CA ALA A 55 49.03 -1.57 0.39
C ALA A 55 48.30 -2.90 0.62
N ALA A 56 48.75 -3.68 1.61
CA ALA A 56 48.11 -4.93 2.01
C ALA A 56 46.64 -4.74 2.43
N LEU A 57 46.33 -3.62 3.08
CA LEU A 57 44.97 -3.23 3.48
C LEU A 57 44.19 -2.45 2.41
N GLY A 58 44.74 -2.27 1.20
CA GLY A 58 44.11 -1.52 0.11
C GLY A 58 44.01 -0.01 0.35
N LEU A 59 44.78 0.52 1.30
CA LEU A 59 44.81 1.92 1.69
C LEU A 59 45.85 2.72 0.91
N TYR A 60 45.45 3.89 0.44
CA TYR A 60 46.33 4.83 -0.25
C TYR A 60 47.48 5.31 0.64
N TRP A 61 48.67 5.41 0.06
CA TRP A 61 49.83 6.01 0.72
C TRP A 61 50.69 6.79 -0.28
N GLU A 62 51.10 7.98 0.11
CA GLU A 62 52.25 8.68 -0.47
C GLU A 62 53.04 9.35 0.67
N LYS A 63 54.32 9.61 0.40
CA LYS A 63 55.21 10.29 1.32
C LYS A 63 54.74 11.72 1.52
N GLY A 64 54.50 12.08 2.78
CA GLY A 64 53.92 13.37 3.14
C GLY A 64 52.39 13.36 3.27
N ASN A 65 51.71 12.22 3.10
CA ASN A 65 50.29 12.11 3.43
C ASN A 65 50.02 12.61 4.86
N HIS A 66 49.16 13.62 4.97
CA HIS A 66 48.71 14.15 6.25
C HIS A 66 47.77 13.13 6.93
N GLY A 67 48.01 12.87 8.22
CA GLY A 67 47.32 11.83 8.97
C GLY A 67 45.81 12.06 9.11
N GLY A 68 45.08 10.95 9.27
CA GLY A 68 43.66 10.86 9.56
C GLY A 68 43.31 9.43 10.01
N ALA A 69 42.10 9.21 10.51
CA ALA A 69 41.63 7.86 10.81
C ALA A 69 41.41 7.10 9.49
N ASP A 70 41.96 5.88 9.39
CA ASP A 70 41.74 5.03 8.22
C ASP A 70 40.26 4.59 8.15
N PRO A 71 39.68 4.48 6.95
CA PRO A 71 38.33 3.98 6.79
C PRO A 71 38.28 2.49 7.18
N TYR A 72 37.13 2.05 7.70
CA TYR A 72 36.93 0.65 8.10
C TYR A 72 37.07 -0.32 6.91
N LEU A 73 36.48 0.05 5.76
CA LEU A 73 36.69 -0.60 4.46
C LEU A 73 37.53 0.30 3.56
N CYS A 74 38.48 -0.29 2.83
CA CYS A 74 39.18 0.42 1.78
C CYS A 74 38.24 0.74 0.61
N GLU A 75 38.61 1.71 -0.24
CA GLU A 75 37.76 2.18 -1.35
C GLU A 75 37.28 1.04 -2.27
N ARG A 76 38.14 0.04 -2.54
CA ARG A 76 37.74 -1.13 -3.31
C ARG A 76 36.62 -1.93 -2.65
N ASP A 77 36.76 -2.17 -1.35
CA ASP A 77 35.82 -3.01 -0.61
C ASP A 77 34.50 -2.26 -0.37
N GLN A 78 34.55 -0.93 -0.26
CA GLN A 78 33.34 -0.09 -0.28
C GLN A 78 32.58 -0.24 -1.61
N LEU A 79 33.27 -0.25 -2.75
CA LEU A 79 32.64 -0.49 -4.06
C LEU A 79 32.06 -1.91 -4.14
N THR A 80 32.77 -2.92 -3.66
CA THR A 80 32.24 -4.30 -3.59
C THR A 80 30.98 -4.37 -2.71
N LEU A 81 30.98 -3.70 -1.55
CA LEU A 81 29.80 -3.62 -0.68
C LEU A 81 28.62 -2.95 -1.40
N LYS A 82 28.89 -1.91 -2.20
CA LYS A 82 27.87 -1.25 -3.02
C LYS A 82 27.28 -2.20 -4.06
N GLU A 83 28.12 -2.94 -4.78
CA GLU A 83 27.70 -3.94 -5.77
C GLU A 83 26.79 -5.00 -5.10
N ILE A 84 27.16 -5.49 -3.91
CA ILE A 84 26.35 -6.43 -3.12
C ILE A 84 24.99 -5.81 -2.76
N ILE A 85 24.96 -4.58 -2.26
CA ILE A 85 23.71 -3.88 -1.89
C ILE A 85 22.80 -3.70 -3.12
N GLU A 86 23.35 -3.28 -4.26
CA GLU A 86 22.61 -3.03 -5.49
C GLU A 86 22.04 -4.34 -6.08
N ASP A 87 22.84 -5.40 -6.12
CA ASP A 87 22.41 -6.73 -6.61
C ASP A 87 21.31 -7.33 -5.74
N SER A 88 21.47 -7.28 -4.41
CA SER A 88 20.46 -7.78 -3.47
C SER A 88 19.16 -6.98 -3.56
N ALA A 89 19.23 -5.66 -3.71
CA ALA A 89 18.05 -4.82 -3.91
C ALA A 89 17.34 -5.13 -5.24
N TYR A 90 18.08 -5.35 -6.33
CA TYR A 90 17.52 -5.70 -7.64
C TYR A 90 16.80 -7.06 -7.62
N LYS A 91 17.28 -8.01 -6.81
CA LYS A 91 16.66 -9.32 -6.59
C LYS A 91 15.44 -9.28 -5.65
N GLY A 92 15.15 -8.14 -5.02
CA GLY A 92 14.08 -8.02 -4.02
C GLY A 92 14.46 -8.53 -2.63
N GLU A 93 15.73 -8.83 -2.39
CA GLU A 93 16.30 -9.34 -1.14
C GLU A 93 17.13 -8.26 -0.45
N ALA A 94 16.55 -7.06 -0.29
CA ALA A 94 17.26 -5.91 0.23
C ALA A 94 17.85 -6.17 1.63
N LEU A 95 19.12 -5.81 1.81
CA LEU A 95 19.87 -6.02 3.05
C LEU A 95 19.38 -5.11 4.18
N GLU A 96 19.25 -5.69 5.38
CA GLU A 96 19.04 -4.93 6.61
C GLU A 96 20.36 -4.31 7.11
N ALA A 97 20.26 -3.44 8.12
CA ALA A 97 21.45 -2.82 8.71
C ALA A 97 22.41 -3.86 9.31
N ALA A 98 21.89 -4.97 9.86
CA ALA A 98 22.70 -6.06 10.37
C ALA A 98 23.43 -6.79 9.23
N ASP A 99 22.73 -7.11 8.14
CA ASP A 99 23.36 -7.78 6.99
C ASP A 99 24.47 -6.92 6.36
N ILE A 100 24.29 -5.60 6.29
CA ILE A 100 25.33 -4.68 5.80
C ILE A 100 26.56 -4.68 6.73
N ILE A 101 26.35 -4.77 8.04
CA ILE A 101 27.45 -4.90 9.01
C ILE A 101 28.19 -6.22 8.78
N ASP A 102 27.47 -7.32 8.62
CA ASP A 102 28.04 -8.64 8.39
C ASP A 102 28.82 -8.70 7.07
N GLU A 103 28.29 -8.13 5.98
CA GLU A 103 28.99 -8.07 4.69
C GLU A 103 30.23 -7.17 4.75
N ALA A 104 30.16 -6.03 5.45
CA ALA A 104 31.34 -5.20 5.66
C ALA A 104 32.42 -5.93 6.46
N PHE A 105 32.04 -6.71 7.48
CA PHE A 105 32.97 -7.53 8.25
C PHE A 105 33.63 -8.60 7.37
N LYS A 106 32.84 -9.34 6.57
CA LYS A 106 33.37 -10.36 5.65
C LYS A 106 34.38 -9.78 4.67
N LEU A 107 34.09 -8.61 4.09
CA LEU A 107 35.00 -7.93 3.16
C LEU A 107 36.31 -7.52 3.84
N LYS A 108 36.25 -7.05 5.08
CA LYS A 108 37.44 -6.69 5.86
C LYS A 108 38.32 -7.89 6.18
N GLU A 109 37.73 -9.01 6.58
CA GLU A 109 38.45 -10.26 6.83
C GLU A 109 39.08 -10.82 5.54
N LEU A 110 38.35 -10.78 4.43
CA LEU A 110 38.88 -11.17 3.13
C LEU A 110 40.07 -10.28 2.71
N ARG A 111 39.98 -8.96 2.95
CA ARG A 111 41.08 -8.02 2.69
C ARG A 111 42.32 -8.35 3.51
N ARG A 112 42.16 -8.78 4.76
CA ARG A 112 43.28 -9.19 5.63
C ARG A 112 43.95 -10.46 5.13
N ASP A 113 43.19 -11.47 4.72
CA ASP A 113 43.74 -12.69 4.12
C ASP A 113 44.52 -12.38 2.83
N TYR A 114 43.96 -11.54 1.94
CA TYR A 114 44.67 -11.09 0.73
C TYR A 114 45.94 -10.30 1.06
N GLY A 115 45.87 -9.40 2.04
CA GLY A 115 47.02 -8.63 2.51
C GLY A 115 48.13 -9.51 3.10
N TYR A 116 47.76 -10.52 3.89
CA TYR A 116 48.68 -11.50 4.46
C TYR A 116 49.43 -12.27 3.36
N ARG A 117 48.69 -12.83 2.40
CA ARG A 117 49.26 -13.57 1.26
C ARG A 117 50.19 -12.69 0.41
N PHE A 118 49.78 -11.46 0.14
CA PHE A 118 50.60 -10.49 -0.58
C PHE A 118 51.92 -10.22 0.14
N LEU A 119 51.89 -9.97 1.45
CA LEU A 119 53.10 -9.65 2.21
C LEU A 119 54.08 -10.82 2.29
N LEU A 120 53.56 -12.06 2.32
CA LEU A 120 54.40 -13.26 2.18
C LEU A 120 55.05 -13.34 0.79
N GLU A 121 54.31 -13.04 -0.27
CA GLU A 121 54.79 -13.05 -1.67
C GLU A 121 56.00 -12.11 -1.87
N ILE A 122 56.04 -10.96 -1.18
CA ILE A 122 57.14 -9.98 -1.25
C ILE A 122 58.19 -10.11 -0.13
N ASN A 123 58.26 -11.28 0.52
CA ASN A 123 59.22 -11.61 1.59
C ASN A 123 59.15 -10.64 2.79
N CYS A 124 57.95 -10.32 3.26
CA CYS A 124 57.69 -9.48 4.43
C CYS A 124 56.87 -10.22 5.53
N PRO A 125 57.36 -11.34 6.09
CA PRO A 125 56.59 -12.19 7.00
C PRO A 125 56.17 -11.51 8.31
N THR A 126 57.05 -10.68 8.89
CA THR A 126 56.72 -9.93 10.12
C THR A 126 55.55 -8.96 9.89
N LEU A 127 55.51 -8.28 8.74
CA LEU A 127 54.38 -7.41 8.42
C LEU A 127 53.10 -8.22 8.16
N ALA A 128 53.23 -9.41 7.57
CA ALA A 128 52.10 -10.31 7.33
C ALA A 128 51.45 -10.73 8.67
N GLU A 129 52.26 -11.16 9.65
CA GLU A 129 51.79 -11.49 11.00
C GLU A 129 51.12 -10.30 11.68
N GLU A 130 51.67 -9.10 11.53
CA GLU A 130 51.05 -7.89 12.09
C GLU A 130 49.68 -7.59 11.47
N VAL A 131 49.53 -7.77 10.15
CA VAL A 131 48.26 -7.54 9.45
C VAL A 131 47.18 -8.53 9.89
N ILE A 132 47.52 -9.82 10.01
CA ILE A 132 46.54 -10.86 10.39
C ILE A 132 46.19 -10.81 11.89
N ASN A 133 47.15 -10.45 12.75
CA ASN A 133 46.96 -10.37 14.21
C ASN A 133 46.35 -9.04 14.67
N THR A 134 46.15 -8.08 13.76
CA THR A 134 45.42 -6.85 14.09
C THR A 134 43.98 -7.24 14.42
N LEU A 135 43.61 -7.15 15.71
CA LEU A 135 42.26 -7.49 16.22
C LEU A 135 41.18 -6.92 15.28
N GLY A 136 40.22 -7.75 14.86
CA GLY A 136 39.02 -7.33 14.12
C GLY A 136 38.03 -6.52 14.96
N GLY A 137 38.49 -5.95 16.06
CA GLY A 137 37.68 -5.26 17.05
C GLY A 137 37.40 -3.83 16.63
N ASP A 138 36.33 -3.66 15.86
CA ASP A 138 35.39 -2.57 16.08
C ASP A 138 34.04 -3.12 15.66
N ASP A 139 33.16 -3.37 16.63
CA ASP A 139 31.74 -3.63 16.36
C ASP A 139 31.22 -2.45 15.54
N VAL A 140 30.98 -2.71 14.25
CA VAL A 140 30.60 -1.67 13.33
C VAL A 140 29.21 -1.19 13.71
N SER A 141 29.16 0.00 14.30
CA SER A 141 27.94 0.51 14.91
C SER A 141 26.94 0.97 13.84
N ARG A 142 25.66 1.09 14.21
CA ARG A 142 24.63 1.65 13.32
C ARG A 142 24.99 3.04 12.74
N PRO A 143 25.71 3.93 13.45
CA PRO A 143 26.34 5.12 12.86
C PRO A 143 27.25 4.86 11.65
N TYR A 144 28.08 3.81 11.67
CA TYR A 144 28.91 3.44 10.52
C TYR A 144 28.05 3.10 9.31
N VAL A 145 26.99 2.30 9.49
CA VAL A 145 26.07 1.94 8.39
C VAL A 145 25.48 3.20 7.75
N ASN A 146 25.04 4.17 8.54
CA ASN A 146 24.53 5.43 7.99
C ASN A 146 25.62 6.21 7.23
N HIS A 147 26.84 6.25 7.75
CA HIS A 147 27.96 6.95 7.11
C HIS A 147 28.37 6.30 5.78
N ILE A 148 28.60 4.98 5.78
CA ILE A 148 29.03 4.27 4.58
C ILE A 148 27.94 4.33 3.51
N LEU A 149 26.66 4.18 3.87
CA LEU A 149 25.58 4.30 2.90
C LEU A 149 25.53 5.70 2.27
N GLN A 150 25.77 6.77 3.04
CA GLN A 150 25.87 8.12 2.46
C GLN A 150 27.00 8.23 1.43
N GLN A 151 28.17 7.67 1.73
CA GLN A 151 29.31 7.64 0.81
C GLN A 151 29.01 6.83 -0.46
N LEU A 152 28.29 5.72 -0.32
CA LEU A 152 27.91 4.85 -1.44
C LEU A 152 26.71 5.39 -2.27
N HIS A 153 26.12 6.51 -1.85
CA HIS A 153 24.85 7.06 -2.37
C HIS A 153 23.64 6.13 -2.17
N CYS A 154 23.67 5.33 -1.10
CA CYS A 154 22.60 4.46 -0.64
C CYS A 154 21.91 5.04 0.61
N LYS A 155 20.76 4.46 1.01
CA LYS A 155 20.06 4.87 2.24
C LYS A 155 19.21 3.76 2.81
N LEU A 156 19.10 3.73 4.15
CA LEU A 156 18.10 2.92 4.82
C LEU A 156 16.72 3.58 4.69
N LYS A 157 15.73 2.79 4.29
CA LYS A 157 14.32 3.18 4.31
C LYS A 157 13.54 2.09 5.02
N ALA A 158 12.54 2.49 5.80
CA ALA A 158 11.59 1.54 6.36
C ALA A 158 10.90 0.80 5.20
N CYS A 159 10.98 -0.53 5.22
CA CYS A 159 10.23 -1.36 4.29
C CYS A 159 8.74 -1.19 4.57
N GLN A 160 7.94 -1.17 3.51
CA GLN A 160 6.50 -1.14 3.66
C GLN A 160 5.97 -2.57 3.62
N GLU A 161 5.53 -3.06 4.76
CA GLU A 161 4.82 -4.34 4.83
C GLU A 161 3.44 -4.22 4.17
N ILE A 162 3.12 -5.21 3.33
CA ILE A 162 1.79 -5.42 2.79
C ILE A 162 1.37 -6.87 3.00
N GLU A 163 0.07 -7.11 3.09
CA GLU A 163 -0.49 -8.45 3.22
C GLU A 163 -0.10 -9.32 2.02
N GLU A 164 0.26 -10.58 2.26
CA GLU A 164 0.71 -11.52 1.22
C GLU A 164 -0.29 -11.63 0.05
N SER A 165 -1.59 -11.64 0.34
CA SER A 165 -2.64 -11.70 -0.68
C SER A 165 -2.61 -10.49 -1.63
N ARG A 166 -2.33 -9.29 -1.10
CA ARG A 166 -2.16 -8.04 -1.86
C ARG A 166 -0.86 -8.06 -2.65
N TYR A 167 0.21 -8.55 -2.03
CA TYR A 167 1.52 -8.69 -2.64
C TYR A 167 1.47 -9.58 -3.89
N MET A 168 0.75 -10.69 -3.83
CA MET A 168 0.59 -11.63 -4.96
C MET A 168 -0.41 -11.15 -6.03
N ALA A 169 -1.33 -10.24 -5.68
CA ALA A 169 -2.38 -9.78 -6.59
C ALA A 169 -1.96 -8.62 -7.51
N CYS A 170 -0.82 -7.99 -7.24
CA CYS A 170 -0.29 -6.85 -8.00
C CYS A 170 0.65 -7.26 -9.14
N GLU A 171 0.38 -8.41 -9.78
CA GLU A 171 1.08 -8.82 -11.00
C GLU A 171 0.57 -8.00 -12.21
N PRO A 172 1.43 -7.43 -13.07
CA PRO A 172 1.03 -6.67 -14.25
C PRO A 172 -0.04 -7.37 -15.09
N ARG A 173 0.11 -8.68 -15.31
CA ARG A 173 -0.83 -9.50 -16.07
C ARG A 173 -2.26 -9.44 -15.53
N ILE A 174 -2.46 -9.52 -14.21
CA ILE A 174 -3.80 -9.47 -13.60
C ILE A 174 -4.49 -8.13 -13.87
N ILE A 175 -3.70 -7.05 -13.86
CA ILE A 175 -4.18 -5.70 -14.15
C ILE A 175 -4.50 -5.57 -15.63
N GLU A 176 -3.61 -6.03 -16.51
CA GLU A 176 -3.81 -5.99 -17.96
C GLU A 176 -5.06 -6.78 -18.38
N GLU A 177 -5.23 -8.01 -17.89
CA GLU A 177 -6.42 -8.83 -18.15
C GLU A 177 -7.72 -8.14 -17.71
N PHE A 178 -7.71 -7.44 -16.55
CA PHE A 178 -8.86 -6.68 -16.09
C PHE A 178 -9.21 -5.52 -17.03
N TYR A 179 -8.20 -4.79 -17.51
CA TYR A 179 -8.44 -3.69 -18.45
C TYR A 179 -8.86 -4.19 -19.83
N ASP A 180 -8.22 -5.22 -20.36
CA ASP A 180 -8.59 -5.78 -21.67
C ASP A 180 -10.05 -6.22 -21.70
N LYS A 181 -10.55 -6.73 -20.56
CA LYS A 181 -11.95 -7.13 -20.41
C LYS A 181 -12.93 -5.96 -20.30
N HIS A 182 -12.56 -4.86 -19.63
CA HIS A 182 -13.50 -3.82 -19.21
C HIS A 182 -13.27 -2.44 -19.81
N ARG A 183 -12.17 -2.24 -20.55
CA ARG A 183 -11.75 -0.96 -21.15
C ARG A 183 -12.87 -0.30 -21.93
N GLU A 184 -13.51 -1.03 -22.84
CA GLU A 184 -14.58 -0.48 -23.68
C GLU A 184 -15.74 0.07 -22.84
N THR A 185 -16.17 -0.68 -21.82
CA THR A 185 -17.23 -0.24 -20.90
C THR A 185 -16.81 0.99 -20.11
N ILE A 186 -15.56 1.06 -19.64
CA ILE A 186 -15.06 2.23 -18.89
C ILE A 186 -14.95 3.46 -19.80
N GLU A 187 -14.31 3.34 -20.97
CA GLU A 187 -14.06 4.45 -21.90
C GLU A 187 -15.33 5.00 -22.53
N SER A 188 -16.34 4.16 -22.76
CA SER A 188 -17.64 4.58 -23.31
C SER A 188 -18.58 5.23 -22.28
N THR A 189 -18.31 5.06 -20.97
CA THR A 189 -19.15 5.62 -19.91
C THR A 189 -18.71 7.05 -19.58
N PRO A 190 -19.61 8.05 -19.60
CA PRO A 190 -19.29 9.41 -19.16
C PRO A 190 -18.77 9.44 -17.71
N GLU A 191 -17.76 10.25 -17.41
CA GLU A 191 -17.14 10.31 -16.08
C GLU A 191 -18.14 10.68 -14.96
N GLU A 192 -19.17 11.48 -15.29
CA GLU A 192 -20.28 11.81 -14.38
C GLU A 192 -21.10 10.59 -13.95
N LEU A 193 -21.08 9.54 -14.77
CA LEU A 193 -21.83 8.29 -14.60
C LEU A 193 -20.95 7.10 -14.21
N ILE A 194 -19.65 7.31 -13.98
CA ILE A 194 -18.76 6.31 -13.37
C ILE A 194 -18.70 6.56 -11.86
N PHE A 195 -19.05 5.54 -11.08
CA PHE A 195 -19.12 5.60 -9.62
C PHE A 195 -18.20 4.57 -8.99
N SER A 196 -17.37 4.99 -8.02
CA SER A 196 -16.65 4.07 -7.14
C SER A 196 -17.43 3.91 -5.85
N ILE A 197 -17.75 2.66 -5.48
CA ILE A 197 -18.49 2.31 -4.26
C ILE A 197 -17.60 1.47 -3.33
N VAL A 198 -17.68 1.78 -2.04
CA VAL A 198 -16.86 1.15 -1.00
C VAL A 198 -17.65 0.90 0.28
N GLU A 199 -17.24 -0.13 1.01
CA GLU A 199 -17.62 -0.35 2.39
C GLU A 199 -16.48 0.09 3.32
N THR A 200 -16.77 0.97 4.27
CA THR A 200 -15.78 1.37 5.28
C THR A 200 -16.36 1.29 6.68
N PHE A 201 -15.61 0.66 7.57
CA PHE A 201 -15.88 0.73 8.99
C PHE A 201 -15.53 2.13 9.53
N ILE A 202 -16.45 2.76 10.26
CA ILE A 202 -16.16 4.02 10.94
C ILE A 202 -15.44 3.67 12.22
N ASN A 203 -14.16 4.04 12.31
CA ASN A 203 -13.36 3.80 13.49
C ASN A 203 -12.80 5.11 14.04
N LYS A 204 -12.30 5.08 15.28
CA LYS A 204 -11.49 6.17 15.83
C LYS A 204 -10.15 6.21 15.07
N PHE A 205 -9.89 7.28 14.32
CA PHE A 205 -8.63 7.39 13.59
C PHE A 205 -7.55 8.09 14.44
N LYS A 206 -6.75 7.21 15.07
CA LYS A 206 -5.37 7.27 15.61
C LYS A 206 -4.88 8.37 16.59
N LYS A 207 -3.99 7.83 17.44
CA LYS A 207 -3.04 8.37 18.43
C LYS A 207 -2.53 9.79 18.14
N LYS A 208 -2.64 10.66 19.14
CA LYS A 208 -1.97 11.98 19.15
C LYS A 208 -0.48 11.79 19.38
N LYS A 209 0.34 12.54 18.63
CA LYS A 209 1.71 12.84 19.07
C LYS A 209 1.61 13.96 20.10
N VAL A 210 2.24 13.77 21.24
CA VAL A 210 2.33 14.76 22.32
C VAL A 210 3.81 15.05 22.56
N ALA A 211 4.14 16.29 22.86
CA ALA A 211 5.48 16.63 23.34
C ALA A 211 5.55 16.21 24.81
N LEU A 212 6.62 15.49 25.17
CA LEU A 212 6.90 15.05 26.53
C LEU A 212 8.35 15.45 26.87
N PRO A 213 8.62 15.85 28.12
CA PRO A 213 9.98 15.90 28.65
C PRO A 213 10.67 14.53 28.48
N GLU A 214 12.00 14.53 28.35
CA GLU A 214 12.80 13.33 28.06
C GLU A 214 12.66 12.26 29.18
N GLU A 215 12.33 12.69 30.39
CA GLU A 215 12.11 11.84 31.56
C GLU A 215 10.74 11.14 31.58
N ILE A 216 9.81 11.53 30.69
CA ILE A 216 8.47 10.95 30.61
C ILE A 216 8.36 10.10 29.34
N GLU A 217 8.53 8.79 29.50
CA GLU A 217 8.48 7.84 28.37
C GLU A 217 7.08 7.75 27.73
N HIS A 218 6.01 7.88 28.53
CA HIS A 218 4.64 7.61 28.10
C HIS A 218 3.60 8.58 28.68
N MET A 219 2.60 8.93 27.86
CA MET A 219 1.43 9.72 28.27
C MET A 219 0.14 8.93 28.03
N ILE A 220 -0.73 8.90 29.04
CA ILE A 220 -2.03 8.23 28.95
C ILE A 220 -3.11 9.27 28.65
N ALA A 221 -3.83 9.10 27.54
CA ALA A 221 -4.99 9.91 27.21
C ALA A 221 -6.29 9.15 27.53
N LYS A 222 -7.29 9.83 28.10
CA LYS A 222 -8.65 9.28 28.25
C LYS A 222 -9.21 8.97 26.85
N GLY A 223 -9.57 7.71 26.62
CA GLY A 223 -10.28 7.29 25.41
C GLY A 223 -11.74 7.76 25.44
N ILE A 224 -12.37 7.84 24.27
CA ILE A 224 -13.82 8.06 24.16
C ILE A 224 -14.53 6.76 24.54
N PRO A 225 -15.30 6.66 25.64
CA PRO A 225 -16.03 5.43 25.97
C PRO A 225 -17.13 5.14 24.93
N ASN A 226 -17.49 3.85 24.76
CA ASN A 226 -18.66 3.38 24.00
C ASN A 226 -18.79 3.89 22.55
N PHE A 227 -17.76 3.64 21.72
CA PHE A 227 -17.85 3.92 20.28
C PHE A 227 -18.50 2.73 19.56
N PRO A 228 -19.74 2.85 19.09
CA PRO A 228 -20.45 1.74 18.47
C PRO A 228 -19.81 1.35 17.14
N HIS A 229 -19.90 0.06 16.79
CA HIS A 229 -19.47 -0.41 15.49
C HIS A 229 -20.48 0.02 14.42
N ILE A 230 -20.18 1.11 13.70
CA ILE A 230 -21.00 1.59 12.58
C ILE A 230 -20.21 1.40 11.28
N THR A 231 -20.84 0.80 10.29
CA THR A 231 -20.29 0.67 8.93
C THR A 231 -21.01 1.63 7.99
N ALA A 232 -20.30 2.18 7.00
CA ALA A 232 -20.89 2.99 5.95
C ALA A 232 -20.60 2.37 4.58
N LEU A 233 -21.63 2.22 3.75
CA LEU A 233 -21.43 2.12 2.30
C LEU A 233 -21.42 3.54 1.73
N CYS A 234 -20.39 3.85 0.97
CA CYS A 234 -20.16 5.18 0.40
C CYS A 234 -19.92 5.06 -1.10
N GLY A 235 -20.27 6.10 -1.84
CA GLY A 235 -20.03 6.15 -3.29
C GLY A 235 -19.72 7.56 -3.77
N CYS A 236 -18.95 7.68 -4.84
CA CYS A 236 -18.69 8.96 -5.49
C CYS A 236 -18.55 8.81 -7.01
N SER A 237 -19.00 9.83 -7.76
CA SER A 237 -18.73 9.92 -9.20
C SER A 237 -17.28 10.33 -9.46
N MET A 238 -16.75 10.05 -10.65
CA MET A 238 -15.40 10.46 -11.03
C MET A 238 -15.23 11.98 -11.17
N THR A 239 -16.35 12.71 -11.24
CA THR A 239 -16.43 14.17 -11.18
C THR A 239 -16.57 14.74 -9.75
N GLY A 240 -16.44 13.91 -8.72
CA GLY A 240 -16.46 14.37 -7.33
C GLY A 240 -17.84 14.61 -6.75
N LYS A 241 -18.90 14.04 -7.32
CA LYS A 241 -20.23 14.05 -6.72
C LYS A 241 -20.33 12.95 -5.66
N SER A 242 -20.63 13.33 -4.42
CA SER A 242 -20.86 12.37 -3.33
C SER A 242 -22.24 11.72 -3.44
N VAL A 243 -22.27 10.39 -3.39
CA VAL A 243 -23.49 9.61 -3.10
C VAL A 243 -23.75 9.69 -1.59
N PRO A 244 -25.00 9.90 -1.13
CA PRO A 244 -25.35 9.77 0.27
C PRO A 244 -24.91 8.40 0.83
N PRO A 245 -24.25 8.34 1.99
CA PRO A 245 -23.83 7.07 2.56
C PRO A 245 -25.03 6.29 3.13
N LEU A 246 -24.99 4.96 3.05
CA LEU A 246 -25.87 4.08 3.83
C LEU A 246 -25.12 3.63 5.09
N PHE A 247 -25.61 4.05 6.26
CA PHE A 247 -25.07 3.63 7.54
C PHE A 247 -25.75 2.36 8.05
N VAL A 248 -24.94 1.38 8.46
CA VAL A 248 -25.38 0.14 9.11
C VAL A 248 -25.14 0.27 10.61
N LEU A 249 -26.23 0.42 11.35
CA LEU A 249 -26.22 0.54 12.81
C LEU A 249 -26.27 -0.86 13.45
N PRO A 250 -25.60 -1.10 14.58
CA PRO A 250 -25.69 -2.38 15.28
C PRO A 250 -26.91 -2.43 16.22
N CYS A 251 -27.72 -3.49 16.12
CA CYS A 251 -28.83 -3.79 17.04
C CYS A 251 -29.88 -2.67 17.22
N ILE A 252 -30.36 -2.09 16.12
CA ILE A 252 -31.37 -1.02 16.13
C ILE A 252 -32.62 -1.49 15.37
N ALA A 253 -33.76 -1.61 16.08
CA ALA A 253 -35.04 -1.98 15.46
C ALA A 253 -35.76 -0.80 14.81
N GLU A 254 -35.65 0.40 15.38
CA GLU A 254 -36.27 1.62 14.85
C GLU A 254 -35.27 2.77 14.78
N LEU A 255 -35.41 3.63 13.77
CA LEU A 255 -34.50 4.75 13.57
C LEU A 255 -34.50 5.69 14.80
N PRO A 256 -33.36 5.85 15.50
CA PRO A 256 -33.27 6.69 16.68
C PRO A 256 -33.65 8.14 16.36
N ARG A 257 -34.34 8.80 17.30
CA ARG A 257 -34.90 10.15 17.10
C ARG A 257 -33.84 11.17 16.67
N GLU A 258 -32.65 11.08 17.26
CA GLU A 258 -31.52 11.97 16.97
C GLU A 258 -31.04 11.86 15.52
N LEU A 259 -31.26 10.72 14.85
CA LEU A 259 -30.80 10.48 13.47
C LEU A 259 -31.86 10.84 12.42
N LYS A 260 -33.12 11.05 12.82
CA LYS A 260 -34.23 11.35 11.90
C LYS A 260 -34.00 12.61 11.07
N VAL A 261 -33.24 13.58 11.58
CA VAL A 261 -32.87 14.79 10.85
C VAL A 261 -32.07 14.47 9.59
N PHE A 262 -31.08 13.58 9.67
CA PHE A 262 -30.23 13.25 8.52
C PHE A 262 -30.99 12.53 7.40
N GLN A 263 -31.95 11.68 7.78
CA GLN A 263 -32.85 11.04 6.82
C GLN A 263 -33.80 12.05 6.17
N ARG A 264 -34.39 12.96 6.95
CA ARG A 264 -35.35 13.96 6.43
C ARG A 264 -34.68 14.89 5.42
N GLU A 265 -33.46 15.34 5.72
CA GLU A 265 -32.67 16.20 4.82
C GLU A 265 -31.96 15.40 3.69
N ARG A 266 -32.20 14.09 3.58
CA ARG A 266 -31.59 13.19 2.58
C ARG A 266 -30.05 13.21 2.57
N HIS A 267 -29.43 13.44 3.72
CA HIS A 267 -27.97 13.43 3.85
C HIS A 267 -27.39 12.01 3.84
N CYS A 268 -28.17 11.02 4.25
CA CYS A 268 -27.77 9.62 4.31
C CYS A 268 -28.99 8.70 4.41
N TRP A 269 -28.74 7.40 4.30
CA TRP A 269 -29.69 6.32 4.56
C TRP A 269 -29.24 5.50 5.77
N PHE A 270 -30.17 4.74 6.35
CA PHE A 270 -29.94 3.89 7.51
C PHE A 270 -30.54 2.50 7.34
N THR A 271 -29.81 1.52 7.86
CA THR A 271 -30.28 0.15 8.08
C THR A 271 -29.63 -0.38 9.36
N SER A 272 -30.07 -1.52 9.86
CA SER A 272 -29.41 -2.20 10.98
C SER A 272 -29.17 -3.67 10.69
N THR A 273 -28.08 -4.19 11.25
CA THR A 273 -27.82 -5.63 11.39
C THR A 273 -27.33 -5.91 12.82
N PRO A 274 -27.32 -7.16 13.31
CA PRO A 274 -26.97 -7.45 14.71
C PRO A 274 -25.55 -7.03 15.09
N LYS A 275 -24.64 -6.98 14.10
CA LYS A 275 -23.23 -6.62 14.31
C LYS A 275 -22.83 -5.32 13.61
N GLY A 276 -23.73 -4.67 12.88
CA GLY A 276 -23.43 -3.48 12.08
C GLY A 276 -22.54 -3.77 10.85
N TRP A 277 -22.49 -5.02 10.37
CA TRP A 277 -21.79 -5.40 9.13
C TRP A 277 -22.72 -5.39 7.93
N VAL A 278 -22.15 -5.24 6.74
CA VAL A 278 -22.85 -5.35 5.47
C VAL A 278 -23.08 -6.82 5.11
N ASN A 279 -24.29 -7.13 4.68
CA ASN A 279 -24.66 -8.42 4.12
C ASN A 279 -25.36 -8.21 2.75
N ARG A 280 -25.84 -9.29 2.13
CA ARG A 280 -26.55 -9.22 0.83
C ARG A 280 -27.80 -8.33 0.89
N SER A 281 -28.53 -8.32 2.00
CA SER A 281 -29.72 -7.49 2.23
C SER A 281 -29.37 -6.01 2.27
N VAL A 282 -28.32 -5.64 3.01
CA VAL A 282 -27.80 -4.27 3.09
C VAL A 282 -27.34 -3.79 1.70
N PHE A 283 -26.65 -4.64 0.93
CA PHE A 283 -26.23 -4.30 -0.43
C PHE A 283 -27.43 -4.06 -1.36
N LEU A 284 -28.48 -4.88 -1.28
CA LEU A 284 -29.73 -4.63 -2.01
C LEU A 284 -30.34 -3.27 -1.65
N LEU A 285 -30.45 -2.97 -0.36
CA LEU A 285 -30.98 -1.68 0.09
C LEU A 285 -30.16 -0.52 -0.46
N TYR A 286 -28.83 -0.62 -0.42
CA TYR A 286 -27.95 0.37 -1.02
C TYR A 286 -28.21 0.56 -2.51
N CYS A 287 -28.36 -0.53 -3.27
CA CYS A 287 -28.65 -0.46 -4.71
C CYS A 287 -30.00 0.22 -4.99
N ILE A 288 -31.05 -0.10 -4.22
CA ILE A 288 -32.37 0.54 -4.37
C ILE A 288 -32.28 2.05 -4.13
N PHE A 289 -31.61 2.46 -3.05
CA PHE A 289 -31.43 3.88 -2.73
C PHE A 289 -30.52 4.59 -3.74
N PHE A 290 -29.48 3.91 -4.22
CA PHE A 290 -28.59 4.42 -5.27
C PHE A 290 -29.34 4.67 -6.57
N ILE A 291 -30.20 3.73 -7.00
CA ILE A 291 -31.02 3.88 -8.21
C ILE A 291 -31.95 5.09 -8.09
N GLU A 292 -32.66 5.25 -6.98
CA GLU A 292 -33.52 6.43 -6.75
C GLU A 292 -32.71 7.73 -6.82
N TRP A 293 -31.57 7.76 -6.12
CA TRP A 293 -30.69 8.92 -6.10
C TRP A 293 -30.15 9.24 -7.50
N LEU A 294 -29.67 8.25 -8.24
CA LEU A 294 -29.13 8.45 -9.57
C LEU A 294 -30.20 8.93 -10.54
N ASN A 295 -31.43 8.41 -10.47
CA ASN A 295 -32.54 8.88 -11.29
C ASN A 295 -32.84 10.37 -11.05
N PHE A 296 -32.74 10.83 -9.81
CA PHE A 296 -32.88 12.24 -9.47
C PHE A 296 -31.70 13.10 -9.95
N GLU A 297 -30.47 12.56 -9.93
CA GLU A 297 -29.30 13.26 -10.48
C GLU A 297 -29.34 13.33 -12.01
N ARG A 298 -29.76 12.27 -12.71
CA ARG A 298 -29.96 12.24 -14.16
C ARG A 298 -30.90 13.35 -14.63
N GLN A 299 -31.92 13.71 -13.83
CA GLN A 299 -32.82 14.83 -14.16
C GLN A 299 -32.13 16.20 -14.23
N ARG A 300 -30.93 16.34 -13.64
CA ARG A 300 -30.13 17.56 -13.67
C ARG A 300 -28.96 17.49 -14.65
N MET A 301 -28.74 16.33 -15.27
CA MET A 301 -27.66 16.13 -16.24
C MET A 301 -28.10 16.58 -17.65
N PRO A 302 -27.13 16.94 -18.51
CA PRO A 302 -27.39 17.20 -19.93
C PRO A 302 -28.07 16.02 -20.64
N GLU A 303 -28.89 16.31 -21.65
CA GLU A 303 -29.65 15.30 -22.41
C GLU A 303 -28.75 14.25 -23.08
N ASP A 304 -27.55 14.64 -23.50
CA ASP A 304 -26.56 13.75 -24.14
C ASP A 304 -25.86 12.79 -23.16
N ILE A 305 -26.03 12.98 -21.85
CA ILE A 305 -25.44 12.14 -20.79
C ILE A 305 -26.52 11.39 -20.03
N ARG A 306 -27.63 12.05 -19.70
CA ARG A 306 -28.60 11.61 -18.69
C ARG A 306 -29.28 10.27 -18.93
N ASP A 307 -29.25 9.73 -20.15
CA ASP A 307 -29.84 8.43 -20.50
C ASP A 307 -28.78 7.37 -20.84
N LYS A 308 -27.49 7.74 -20.85
CA LYS A 308 -26.38 6.80 -21.08
C LYS A 308 -26.25 5.79 -19.93
N PRO A 309 -25.68 4.59 -20.17
CA PRO A 309 -25.40 3.64 -19.11
C PRO A 309 -24.52 4.26 -18.02
N ALA A 310 -24.79 3.92 -16.76
CA ALA A 310 -23.89 4.23 -15.66
C ALA A 310 -23.04 3.02 -15.29
N LEU A 311 -21.89 3.25 -14.67
CA LEU A 311 -20.97 2.21 -14.25
C LEU A 311 -20.67 2.34 -12.75
N ILE A 312 -20.86 1.25 -12.01
CA ILE A 312 -20.37 1.09 -10.65
C ILE A 312 -19.10 0.24 -10.67
N VAL A 313 -18.06 0.70 -9.98
CA VAL A 313 -16.84 -0.07 -9.70
C VAL A 313 -16.71 -0.28 -8.20
N CYS A 314 -16.58 -1.54 -7.75
CA CYS A 314 -16.47 -1.86 -6.32
C CYS A 314 -15.60 -3.09 -6.02
N ASP A 315 -15.38 -3.37 -4.73
CA ASP A 315 -14.65 -4.56 -4.28
C ASP A 315 -15.52 -5.84 -4.33
N GLY A 316 -14.86 -7.00 -4.40
CA GLY A 316 -15.51 -8.31 -4.55
C GLY A 316 -15.97 -8.97 -3.25
N HIS A 317 -16.57 -8.20 -2.36
CA HIS A 317 -17.15 -8.75 -1.13
C HIS A 317 -18.39 -9.62 -1.45
N SER A 318 -18.58 -10.74 -0.74
CA SER A 318 -19.69 -11.68 -1.01
C SER A 318 -21.10 -11.08 -0.85
N SER A 319 -21.24 -9.92 -0.21
CA SER A 319 -22.51 -9.18 -0.15
C SER A 319 -23.00 -8.71 -1.52
N ARG A 320 -22.11 -8.59 -2.51
CA ARG A 320 -22.44 -8.19 -3.89
C ARG A 320 -23.14 -9.31 -4.67
N GLU A 321 -23.04 -10.56 -4.20
CA GLU A 321 -23.74 -11.72 -4.76
C GLU A 321 -25.24 -11.70 -4.40
N ASN A 322 -25.97 -10.71 -4.90
CA ASN A 322 -27.41 -10.57 -4.71
C ASN A 322 -28.11 -10.41 -6.07
N PRO A 323 -28.70 -11.50 -6.61
CA PRO A 323 -29.32 -11.51 -7.95
C PRO A 323 -30.35 -10.41 -8.16
N LEU A 324 -31.20 -10.14 -7.16
CA LEU A 324 -32.18 -9.05 -7.26
C LEU A 324 -31.51 -7.69 -7.33
N ALA A 325 -30.49 -7.42 -6.51
CA ALA A 325 -29.81 -6.13 -6.53
C ALA A 325 -29.18 -5.88 -7.90
N LEU A 326 -28.53 -6.90 -8.45
CA LEU A 326 -27.89 -6.87 -9.77
C LEU A 326 -28.92 -6.71 -10.89
N PHE A 327 -30.05 -7.41 -10.81
CA PHE A 327 -31.16 -7.26 -11.75
C PHE A 327 -31.73 -5.84 -11.71
N LEU A 328 -31.96 -5.27 -10.53
CA LEU A 328 -32.46 -3.90 -10.39
C LEU A 328 -31.48 -2.86 -10.96
N LEU A 329 -30.17 -3.06 -10.76
CA LEU A 329 -29.15 -2.20 -11.37
C LEU A 329 -29.16 -2.32 -12.90
N ALA A 330 -29.19 -3.53 -13.44
CA ALA A 330 -29.25 -3.77 -14.88
C ALA A 330 -30.51 -3.13 -15.51
N SER A 331 -31.68 -3.32 -14.90
CA SER A 331 -32.94 -2.70 -15.34
C SER A 331 -32.93 -1.17 -15.25
N ALA A 332 -32.07 -0.59 -14.42
CA ALA A 332 -31.87 0.86 -14.31
C ALA A 332 -30.77 1.40 -15.24
N ASN A 333 -30.30 0.60 -16.22
CA ASN A 333 -29.19 0.92 -17.11
C ASN A 333 -27.89 1.25 -16.34
N ILE A 334 -27.60 0.45 -15.29
CA ILE A 334 -26.39 0.55 -14.47
C ILE A 334 -25.63 -0.76 -14.55
N LYS A 335 -24.39 -0.69 -15.02
CA LYS A 335 -23.44 -1.81 -15.00
C LYS A 335 -22.69 -1.84 -13.66
N LEU A 336 -22.30 -3.02 -13.20
CA LEU A 336 -21.47 -3.18 -12.00
C LEU A 336 -20.27 -4.07 -12.30
N ILE A 337 -19.07 -3.49 -12.19
CA ILE A 337 -17.78 -4.19 -12.32
C ILE A 337 -17.15 -4.34 -10.94
N VAL A 338 -16.67 -5.56 -10.66
CA VAL A 338 -15.94 -5.86 -9.45
C VAL A 338 -14.44 -5.89 -9.73
N LEU A 339 -13.67 -5.23 -8.87
CA LEU A 339 -12.20 -5.21 -8.96
C LEU A 339 -11.59 -6.61 -8.77
N PRO A 340 -10.41 -6.88 -9.35
CA PRO A 340 -9.67 -8.11 -9.08
C PRO A 340 -9.40 -8.27 -7.58
N ALA A 341 -9.32 -9.52 -7.11
CA ALA A 341 -9.19 -9.82 -5.70
C ALA A 341 -7.94 -9.15 -5.10
N HIS A 342 -8.05 -8.59 -3.90
CA HIS A 342 -6.94 -7.99 -3.15
C HIS A 342 -6.25 -6.76 -3.80
N THR A 343 -6.85 -6.15 -4.82
CA THR A 343 -6.28 -4.99 -5.54
C THR A 343 -6.82 -3.63 -5.10
N THR A 344 -7.67 -3.55 -4.05
CA THR A 344 -8.33 -2.27 -3.70
C THR A 344 -7.35 -1.14 -3.41
N HIS A 345 -6.22 -1.45 -2.78
CA HIS A 345 -5.15 -0.49 -2.48
C HIS A 345 -4.45 0.13 -3.71
N ILE A 346 -4.70 -0.38 -4.92
CA ILE A 346 -4.20 0.17 -6.19
C ILE A 346 -5.32 0.56 -7.16
N LEU A 347 -6.47 -0.12 -7.14
CA LEU A 347 -7.56 0.09 -8.11
C LEU A 347 -8.81 0.77 -7.52
N GLN A 348 -8.99 0.78 -6.19
CA GLN A 348 -10.17 1.39 -5.56
C GLN A 348 -9.90 2.88 -5.27
N VAL A 349 -10.64 3.76 -5.95
CA VAL A 349 -10.54 5.23 -5.83
C VAL A 349 -10.58 5.69 -4.37
N PHE A 350 -11.46 5.09 -3.57
CA PHE A 350 -11.56 5.39 -2.15
C PHE A 350 -10.25 5.11 -1.40
N ASP A 351 -9.69 3.91 -1.54
CA ASP A 351 -8.50 3.49 -0.79
C ASP A 351 -7.26 4.27 -1.22
N VAL A 352 -7.15 4.58 -2.51
CA VAL A 352 -5.99 5.28 -3.10
C VAL A 352 -5.94 6.76 -2.71
N GLY A 353 -7.08 7.48 -2.74
CA GLY A 353 -7.06 8.94 -2.57
C GLY A 353 -7.98 9.55 -1.52
N ILE A 354 -9.11 8.91 -1.21
CA ILE A 354 -10.16 9.53 -0.35
C ILE A 354 -9.99 9.13 1.11
N ALA A 355 -9.67 7.87 1.39
CA ALA A 355 -9.69 7.28 2.72
C ALA A 355 -8.83 8.05 3.73
N LYS A 356 -7.61 8.47 3.34
CA LYS A 356 -6.72 9.24 4.22
C LYS A 356 -7.35 10.58 4.64
N ARG A 357 -7.94 11.30 3.69
CA ARG A 357 -8.55 12.61 3.94
C ARG A 357 -9.81 12.47 4.80
N LEU A 358 -10.66 11.49 4.48
CA LEU A 358 -11.85 11.16 5.26
C LEU A 358 -11.49 10.88 6.72
N LYS A 359 -10.48 10.03 6.95
CA LYS A 359 -10.01 9.69 8.30
C LYS A 359 -9.55 10.91 9.09
N SER A 360 -8.79 11.80 8.46
CA SER A 360 -8.32 13.03 9.10
C SER A 360 -9.48 13.95 9.45
N LYS A 361 -10.34 14.26 8.47
CA LYS A 361 -11.45 15.20 8.64
C LYS A 361 -12.51 14.68 9.61
N PHE A 362 -12.83 13.39 9.56
CA PHE A 362 -13.73 12.76 10.52
C PHE A 362 -13.21 12.92 11.95
N THR A 363 -11.92 12.69 12.18
CA THR A 363 -11.31 12.84 13.50
C THR A 363 -11.39 14.28 14.01
N ASP A 364 -11.19 15.26 13.13
CA ASP A 364 -11.27 16.67 13.51
C ASP A 364 -12.72 17.07 13.83
N TYR A 365 -13.68 16.77 12.95
CA TYR A 365 -15.11 17.05 13.19
C TYR A 365 -15.63 16.36 14.46
N LEU A 366 -15.27 15.10 14.67
CA LEU A 366 -15.71 14.35 15.85
C LEU A 366 -15.15 14.98 17.14
N ARG A 367 -13.89 15.40 17.12
CA ARG A 367 -13.24 16.04 18.27
C ARG A 367 -13.91 17.38 18.59
N ASP A 368 -14.17 18.18 17.57
CA ASP A 368 -14.76 19.51 17.75
C ASP A 368 -16.21 19.39 18.26
N TYR A 369 -16.97 18.42 17.73
CA TYR A 369 -18.32 18.15 18.20
C TYR A 369 -18.36 17.70 19.67
N ILE A 370 -17.47 16.77 20.06
CA ILE A 370 -17.42 16.27 21.45
C ILE A 370 -17.03 17.38 22.45
N LYS A 371 -16.15 18.31 22.04
CA LYS A 371 -15.72 19.43 22.89
C LYS A 371 -16.79 20.50 23.07
N ALA A 372 -17.61 20.73 22.04
CA ALA A 372 -18.66 21.74 22.06
C ALA A 372 -20.02 21.12 21.68
N PRO A 373 -20.62 20.27 22.57
CA PRO A 373 -21.94 19.71 22.31
C PRO A 373 -22.96 20.84 22.11
N LYS A 374 -23.68 20.83 20.98
CA LYS A 374 -24.62 21.89 20.62
C LYS A 374 -26.08 21.60 20.95
N GLN A 375 -26.41 20.35 21.28
CA GLN A 375 -27.77 19.90 21.53
C GLN A 375 -27.83 18.90 22.69
N GLU A 376 -28.95 18.89 23.40
CA GLU A 376 -29.24 17.90 24.44
C GLU A 376 -29.62 16.55 23.84
N PHE A 377 -29.18 15.48 24.49
CA PHE A 377 -29.45 14.10 24.08
C PHE A 377 -29.96 13.29 25.26
N ASN A 378 -30.87 12.36 24.97
CA ASN A 378 -31.46 11.48 25.98
C ASN A 378 -30.44 10.50 26.61
N SER A 379 -29.27 10.31 26.00
CA SER A 379 -28.18 9.51 26.57
C SER A 379 -26.83 9.82 25.89
N ASN A 380 -25.73 9.45 26.56
CA ASN A 380 -24.38 9.49 25.98
C ASN A 380 -24.27 8.64 24.70
N ALA A 381 -25.00 7.52 24.62
CA ALA A 381 -25.02 6.68 23.42
C ALA A 381 -25.70 7.40 22.23
N ALA A 382 -26.79 8.12 22.48
CA ALA A 382 -27.47 8.93 21.47
C ALA A 382 -26.59 10.09 21.00
N MET A 383 -25.97 10.81 21.93
CA MET A 383 -24.99 11.86 21.61
C MET A 383 -23.85 11.32 20.74
N MET A 384 -23.25 10.19 21.13
CA MET A 384 -22.12 9.59 20.41
C MET A 384 -22.51 9.14 19.00
N ARG A 385 -23.66 8.47 18.84
CA ARG A 385 -24.16 8.08 17.52
C ARG A 385 -24.36 9.29 16.62
N TYR A 386 -25.04 10.32 17.12
CA TYR A 386 -25.24 11.56 16.37
C TYR A 386 -23.90 12.20 15.97
N ALA A 387 -22.98 12.35 16.93
CA ALA A 387 -21.67 12.95 16.70
C ALA A 387 -20.89 12.19 15.60
N ILE A 388 -20.90 10.86 15.63
CA ILE A 388 -20.26 10.02 14.62
C ILE A 388 -20.90 10.25 13.25
N ILE A 389 -22.22 10.15 13.13
CA ILE A 389 -22.93 10.30 11.85
C ILE A 389 -22.74 11.71 11.28
N TYR A 390 -22.93 12.74 12.09
CA TYR A 390 -22.71 14.15 11.70
C TYR A 390 -21.29 14.39 11.20
N SER A 391 -20.30 13.92 11.96
CA SER A 391 -18.88 14.12 11.64
C SER A 391 -18.49 13.36 10.38
N PHE A 392 -19.05 12.16 10.18
CA PHE A 392 -18.79 11.36 8.98
C PHE A 392 -19.39 12.01 7.74
N ILE A 393 -20.66 12.46 7.79
CA ILE A 393 -21.31 13.14 6.66
C ILE A 393 -20.51 14.38 6.27
N SER A 394 -20.15 15.22 7.25
CA SER A 394 -19.36 16.43 7.03
C SER A 394 -17.99 16.11 6.42
N ALA A 395 -17.30 15.11 6.97
CA ALA A 395 -15.99 14.68 6.46
C ALA A 395 -16.08 14.07 5.06
N TRP A 396 -17.15 13.31 4.76
CA TRP A 396 -17.39 12.67 3.47
C TRP A 396 -17.59 13.71 2.37
N GLN A 397 -18.47 14.68 2.60
CA GLN A 397 -18.72 15.79 1.68
C GLN A 397 -17.45 16.60 1.40
N GLU A 398 -16.61 16.85 2.41
CA GLU A 398 -15.36 17.58 2.19
C GLU A 398 -14.31 16.73 1.45
N SER A 399 -14.24 15.43 1.75
CA SER A 399 -13.19 14.54 1.24
C SER A 399 -13.38 14.18 -0.22
N VAL A 400 -14.63 14.05 -0.66
CA VAL A 400 -15.00 13.81 -2.06
C VAL A 400 -15.07 15.16 -2.79
N SER A 401 -13.90 15.75 -3.03
CA SER A 401 -13.77 16.92 -3.91
C SER A 401 -13.37 16.50 -5.31
N LEU A 402 -13.73 17.28 -6.33
CA LEU A 402 -13.34 17.06 -7.73
C LEU A 402 -11.84 16.73 -7.85
N ARG A 403 -10.98 17.59 -7.28
CA ARG A 403 -9.52 17.39 -7.30
C ARG A 403 -9.08 16.09 -6.62
N THR A 404 -9.66 15.75 -5.47
CA THR A 404 -9.30 14.52 -4.74
C THR A 404 -9.70 13.29 -5.56
N VAL A 405 -10.90 13.28 -6.14
CA VAL A 405 -11.41 12.15 -6.89
C VAL A 405 -10.67 12.00 -8.22
N GLN A 406 -10.47 13.06 -9.00
CA GLN A 406 -9.74 12.97 -10.27
C GLN A 406 -8.31 12.46 -10.09
N ASN A 407 -7.59 12.95 -9.08
CA ASN A 407 -6.25 12.45 -8.78
C ASN A 407 -6.25 10.97 -8.39
N ALA A 408 -7.26 10.54 -7.63
CA ALA A 408 -7.40 9.15 -7.21
C ALA A 408 -7.81 8.24 -8.38
N ALA A 409 -8.77 8.67 -9.19
CA ALA A 409 -9.24 7.96 -10.39
C ALA A 409 -8.13 7.80 -11.41
N ALA A 410 -7.33 8.84 -11.66
CA ALA A 410 -6.16 8.77 -12.53
C ALA A 410 -5.09 7.83 -11.99
N ALA A 411 -4.83 7.84 -10.68
CA ALA A 411 -3.88 6.93 -10.04
C ALA A 411 -4.34 5.46 -10.07
N CYS A 412 -5.66 5.22 -10.04
CA CYS A 412 -6.26 3.90 -10.24
C CYS A 412 -6.34 3.48 -11.72
N GLY A 413 -6.03 4.39 -12.66
CA GLY A 413 -6.20 4.21 -14.10
C GLY A 413 -7.67 4.15 -14.55
N LEU A 414 -8.62 4.59 -13.73
CA LEU A 414 -10.06 4.53 -14.05
C LEU A 414 -10.50 5.70 -14.93
N CYS A 415 -10.09 6.94 -14.59
CA CYS A 415 -10.36 8.14 -15.38
C CYS A 415 -9.13 9.06 -15.39
N PRO A 416 -8.45 9.22 -16.55
CA PRO A 416 -8.69 8.51 -17.81
C PRO A 416 -8.43 7.00 -17.67
N CYS A 417 -9.09 6.19 -18.51
CA CYS A 417 -8.89 4.74 -18.54
C CYS A 417 -7.47 4.41 -19.04
N SER A 418 -6.56 4.01 -18.15
CA SER A 418 -5.15 3.79 -18.51
C SER A 418 -4.43 2.81 -17.60
N VAL A 419 -3.96 1.71 -18.19
CA VAL A 419 -3.08 0.73 -17.52
C VAL A 419 -1.70 1.33 -17.19
N GLU A 420 -1.23 2.30 -17.98
CA GLU A 420 0.12 2.87 -17.83
C GLU A 420 0.31 3.58 -16.47
N ALA A 421 -0.76 4.15 -15.91
CA ALA A 421 -0.74 4.73 -14.56
C ALA A 421 -0.43 3.67 -13.49
N LEU A 422 -0.83 2.42 -13.71
CA LEU A 422 -0.65 1.31 -12.78
C LEU A 422 0.67 0.57 -12.98
N LYS A 423 1.21 0.49 -14.20
CA LYS A 423 2.51 -0.13 -14.46
C LYS A 423 3.65 0.54 -13.67
N HIS A 424 3.53 1.84 -13.43
CA HIS A 424 4.50 2.62 -12.63
C HIS A 424 4.15 2.64 -11.14
N ASN A 425 3.10 1.96 -10.72
CA ASN A 425 2.71 1.89 -9.32
C ASN A 425 3.72 1.03 -8.55
N LYS A 426 4.24 1.55 -7.43
CA LYS A 426 5.26 0.90 -6.60
C LYS A 426 4.89 -0.50 -6.06
N TYR A 427 3.62 -0.88 -6.09
CA TYR A 427 3.18 -2.22 -5.67
C TYR A 427 3.12 -3.22 -6.83
N VAL A 428 3.14 -2.75 -8.07
CA VAL A 428 3.02 -3.59 -9.28
C VAL A 428 4.40 -4.11 -9.66
N ARG A 429 4.53 -5.44 -9.73
CA ARG A 429 5.80 -6.11 -10.05
C ARG A 429 5.58 -7.49 -10.65
N GLU A 430 6.56 -7.97 -11.39
CA GLU A 430 6.61 -9.37 -11.79
C GLU A 430 6.79 -10.29 -10.57
N LEU A 431 6.03 -11.38 -10.56
CA LEU A 431 6.21 -12.45 -9.59
C LEU A 431 7.45 -13.29 -9.96
N THR A 432 8.18 -13.75 -8.94
CA THR A 432 9.28 -14.71 -9.13
C THR A 432 8.73 -16.07 -9.58
N PRO A 433 9.54 -16.95 -10.18
CA PRO A 433 9.09 -18.29 -10.58
C PRO A 433 8.44 -19.09 -9.43
N ALA A 434 9.00 -19.00 -8.22
CA ALA A 434 8.46 -19.67 -7.03
C ALA A 434 7.09 -19.09 -6.60
N GLU A 435 6.92 -17.77 -6.72
CA GLU A 435 5.66 -17.09 -6.45
C GLU A 435 4.58 -17.45 -7.49
N LYS A 436 4.96 -17.51 -8.77
CA LYS A 436 4.06 -17.96 -9.85
C LYS A 436 3.55 -19.37 -9.59
N GLU A 437 4.43 -20.30 -9.20
CA GLU A 437 4.04 -21.67 -8.84
C GLU A 437 3.08 -21.71 -7.63
N LEU A 438 3.33 -20.89 -6.60
CA LEU A 438 2.44 -20.78 -5.44
C LEU A 438 1.06 -20.23 -5.85
N GLN A 439 1.02 -19.24 -6.72
CA GLN A 439 -0.21 -18.65 -7.22
C GLN A 439 -1.01 -19.66 -8.06
N GLU A 440 -0.35 -20.42 -8.94
CA GLU A 440 -0.99 -21.49 -9.72
C GLU A 440 -1.59 -22.58 -8.82
N LYS A 441 -0.87 -23.01 -7.77
CA LYS A 441 -1.40 -23.95 -6.77
C LYS A 441 -2.63 -23.38 -6.05
N ARG A 442 -2.64 -22.09 -5.72
CA ARG A 442 -3.81 -21.41 -5.12
C ARG A 442 -4.99 -21.37 -6.10
N ASN A 443 -4.74 -21.02 -7.35
CA ASN A 443 -5.75 -20.98 -8.41
C ASN A 443 -6.35 -22.37 -8.66
N TYR A 444 -5.52 -23.40 -8.74
CA TYR A 444 -5.95 -24.80 -8.87
C TYR A 444 -6.88 -25.23 -7.73
N ARG A 445 -6.52 -24.90 -6.47
CA ARG A 445 -7.35 -25.22 -5.29
C ARG A 445 -8.70 -24.50 -5.32
N ASN A 446 -8.74 -23.30 -5.90
CA ASN A 446 -9.92 -22.45 -5.92
C ASN A 446 -10.72 -22.53 -7.23
N ARG A 447 -10.28 -23.28 -8.25
CA ARG A 447 -10.90 -23.31 -9.60
C ARG A 447 -12.40 -23.65 -9.62
N ASN A 448 -12.88 -24.40 -8.63
CA ASN A 448 -14.29 -24.81 -8.53
C ASN A 448 -15.11 -23.85 -7.65
N ARG A 449 -14.48 -22.87 -7.01
CA ARG A 449 -15.17 -21.85 -6.24
C ARG A 449 -15.70 -20.79 -7.19
N PHE A 450 -16.96 -20.42 -6.99
CA PHE A 450 -17.54 -19.29 -7.70
C PHE A 450 -16.78 -18.01 -7.34
N ASN A 451 -16.41 -17.22 -8.35
CA ASN A 451 -15.59 -16.03 -8.18
C ASN A 451 -16.21 -14.86 -8.96
N ILE A 452 -16.48 -13.77 -8.25
CA ILE A 452 -16.98 -12.52 -8.83
C ILE A 452 -15.89 -11.49 -9.09
N ASN A 453 -14.66 -11.72 -8.60
CA ASN A 453 -13.59 -10.74 -8.70
C ASN A 453 -13.11 -10.59 -10.14
N GLY A 454 -13.05 -9.34 -10.62
CA GLY A 454 -12.68 -9.03 -12.00
C GLY A 454 -13.82 -9.15 -13.02
N GLU A 455 -15.07 -9.34 -12.57
CA GLU A 455 -16.21 -9.60 -13.44
C GLU A 455 -17.22 -8.43 -13.50
N GLU A 456 -18.00 -8.37 -14.59
CA GLU A 456 -19.22 -7.55 -14.66
C GLU A 456 -20.41 -8.38 -14.15
N LEU A 457 -21.02 -7.96 -13.04
CA LEU A 457 -22.06 -8.74 -12.35
C LEU A 457 -23.48 -8.51 -12.88
N THR A 458 -23.69 -7.47 -13.66
CA THR A 458 -25.00 -7.04 -14.18
C THR A 458 -25.39 -7.69 -15.50
N THR A 459 -24.53 -8.55 -16.05
CA THR A 459 -24.89 -9.38 -17.22
C THR A 459 -25.88 -10.46 -16.81
N MET A 460 -26.84 -10.78 -17.69
CA MET A 460 -27.88 -11.76 -17.35
C MET A 460 -27.29 -13.15 -17.06
N ASP A 461 -26.23 -13.54 -17.77
CA ASP A 461 -25.51 -14.79 -17.53
C ASP A 461 -24.87 -14.82 -16.14
N MET A 462 -24.23 -13.72 -15.71
CA MET A 462 -23.63 -13.64 -14.38
C MET A 462 -24.70 -13.60 -13.28
N ILE A 463 -25.81 -12.89 -13.48
CA ILE A 463 -26.95 -12.89 -12.54
C ILE A 463 -27.49 -14.31 -12.34
N CYS A 464 -27.69 -15.06 -13.43
CA CYS A 464 -28.11 -16.46 -13.38
C CYS A 464 -27.08 -17.33 -12.67
N ALA A 465 -25.79 -17.20 -13.00
CA ALA A 465 -24.72 -17.97 -12.38
C ALA A 465 -24.59 -17.69 -10.86
N ILE A 466 -24.72 -16.44 -10.44
CA ILE A 466 -24.79 -16.04 -9.02
C ILE A 466 -26.00 -16.68 -8.36
N SER A 467 -27.18 -16.59 -8.99
CA SER A 467 -28.41 -17.19 -8.46
C SER A 467 -28.25 -18.69 -8.23
N ASP A 468 -27.69 -19.42 -9.20
CA ASP A 468 -27.47 -20.85 -9.08
C ASP A 468 -26.40 -21.20 -8.06
N ASN A 469 -25.36 -20.37 -7.93
CA ASN A 469 -24.35 -20.55 -6.89
C ASN A 469 -24.92 -20.37 -5.49
N ILE A 470 -25.68 -19.30 -5.22
CA ILE A 470 -26.23 -19.06 -3.88
C ILE A 470 -27.34 -20.05 -3.53
N LYS A 471 -28.07 -20.62 -4.50
CA LYS A 471 -29.04 -21.72 -4.29
C LYS A 471 -28.42 -22.99 -3.72
N LYS A 472 -27.10 -23.18 -3.84
CA LYS A 472 -26.41 -24.33 -3.22
C LYS A 472 -26.52 -24.31 -1.69
N ASN A 473 -26.81 -23.14 -1.09
CA ASN A 473 -27.08 -23.00 0.33
C ASN A 473 -28.55 -22.65 0.55
N SER A 474 -29.30 -23.52 1.25
CA SER A 474 -30.73 -23.33 1.54
C SER A 474 -31.04 -22.05 2.29
N ALA A 475 -30.12 -21.57 3.15
CA ALA A 475 -30.29 -20.29 3.86
C ALA A 475 -30.40 -19.09 2.90
N ASN A 476 -29.82 -19.19 1.71
CA ASN A 476 -29.77 -18.13 0.71
C ASN A 476 -30.87 -18.23 -0.36
N HIS A 477 -31.73 -19.26 -0.33
CA HIS A 477 -32.79 -19.47 -1.34
C HIS A 477 -33.72 -18.25 -1.48
N ARG A 478 -33.94 -17.50 -0.39
CA ARG A 478 -34.73 -16.26 -0.41
C ARG A 478 -34.20 -15.24 -1.43
N PHE A 479 -32.87 -15.18 -1.61
CA PHE A 479 -32.20 -14.23 -2.50
C PHE A 479 -32.31 -14.61 -3.98
N CYS A 480 -33.02 -15.70 -4.29
CA CYS A 480 -33.26 -16.16 -5.66
C CYS A 480 -34.72 -16.02 -6.09
N ARG A 481 -35.57 -15.49 -5.20
CA ARG A 481 -36.98 -15.26 -5.53
C ARG A 481 -37.07 -14.14 -6.56
N LYS A 482 -37.81 -14.38 -7.64
CA LYS A 482 -38.16 -13.34 -8.59
C LYS A 482 -39.15 -12.37 -7.93
N PRO A 483 -39.10 -11.07 -8.26
CA PRO A 483 -40.13 -10.14 -7.85
C PRO A 483 -41.49 -10.62 -8.36
N GLU A 484 -42.47 -10.70 -7.48
CA GLU A 484 -43.87 -10.86 -7.90
C GLU A 484 -44.29 -9.56 -8.58
N GLN A 485 -44.82 -9.65 -9.81
CA GLN A 485 -45.37 -8.49 -10.50
C GLN A 485 -46.59 -7.95 -9.72
N ASP A 486 -46.78 -6.65 -9.85
CA ASP A 486 -47.90 -5.82 -9.40
C ASP A 486 -47.83 -5.15 -8.02
N THR A 487 -48.15 -3.86 -8.05
CA THR A 487 -48.42 -2.84 -6.99
C THR A 487 -47.30 -2.43 -6.02
N LYS A 488 -47.36 -1.15 -5.62
CA LYS A 488 -46.41 -0.49 -4.69
C LYS A 488 -46.43 -1.07 -3.28
N GLU A 489 -47.61 -1.41 -2.75
CA GLU A 489 -47.75 -2.06 -1.44
C GLU A 489 -47.11 -3.45 -1.44
N ARG A 490 -47.22 -4.17 -2.55
CA ARG A 490 -46.57 -5.46 -2.75
C ARG A 490 -45.06 -5.33 -2.92
N PHE A 491 -44.52 -4.29 -3.57
CA PHE A 491 -43.07 -4.09 -3.64
C PHE A 491 -42.45 -3.88 -2.25
N TYR A 492 -43.02 -3.01 -1.42
CA TYR A 492 -42.54 -2.80 -0.04
C TYR A 492 -42.59 -4.11 0.75
N PHE A 493 -43.76 -4.76 0.76
CA PHE A 493 -43.96 -6.03 1.45
C PHE A 493 -42.99 -7.11 0.94
N TRP A 494 -42.78 -7.17 -0.37
CA TRP A 494 -41.91 -8.16 -0.99
C TRP A 494 -40.44 -7.93 -0.62
N ILE A 495 -39.95 -6.68 -0.69
CA ILE A 495 -38.58 -6.34 -0.28
C ILE A 495 -38.38 -6.69 1.19
N THR A 496 -39.29 -6.31 2.10
CA THR A 496 -39.14 -6.63 3.52
C THR A 496 -39.11 -8.14 3.78
N ASN A 497 -39.84 -8.94 3.00
CA ASN A 497 -39.78 -10.41 3.06
C ASN A 497 -38.53 -11.01 2.39
N TYR A 498 -37.89 -10.28 1.47
CA TYR A 498 -36.65 -10.69 0.79
C TYR A 498 -35.41 -10.47 1.68
N LEU A 499 -35.43 -9.44 2.55
CA LEU A 499 -34.33 -9.18 3.46
C LEU A 499 -34.06 -10.40 4.39
N ASP A 500 -32.81 -10.52 4.81
CA ASP A 500 -32.45 -11.37 5.93
C ASP A 500 -33.25 -10.93 7.18
N PRO A 501 -33.84 -11.84 7.99
CA PRO A 501 -34.69 -11.46 9.12
C PRO A 501 -33.94 -10.66 10.19
N SER A 502 -32.61 -10.70 10.18
CA SER A 502 -31.76 -9.91 11.08
C SER A 502 -31.45 -8.51 10.56
N THR A 503 -31.92 -8.15 9.35
CA THR A 503 -31.69 -6.84 8.74
C THR A 503 -32.91 -5.94 8.85
N GLU A 504 -32.75 -4.84 9.57
CA GLU A 504 -33.83 -3.86 9.78
C GLU A 504 -33.75 -2.72 8.76
N LEU A 505 -34.88 -2.42 8.14
CA LEU A 505 -35.05 -1.28 7.25
C LEU A 505 -35.39 -0.04 8.07
N LEU A 506 -34.40 0.84 8.27
CA LEU A 506 -34.59 2.06 9.09
C LEU A 506 -34.93 3.29 8.24
N THR A 507 -34.59 3.27 6.95
CA THR A 507 -34.98 4.30 5.99
C THR A 507 -36.13 3.84 5.12
N LYS A 508 -37.12 4.73 4.95
CA LYS A 508 -38.28 4.46 4.11
C LYS A 508 -37.84 4.19 2.67
N LEU A 509 -38.31 3.08 2.11
CA LEU A 509 -38.06 2.75 0.70
C LEU A 509 -38.68 3.80 -0.24
N PRO A 510 -38.04 4.06 -1.38
CA PRO A 510 -38.57 4.97 -2.37
C PRO A 510 -39.81 4.44 -3.06
N ASN A 511 -40.56 5.35 -3.68
CA ASN A 511 -41.58 4.96 -4.66
C ASN A 511 -40.82 4.60 -5.94
N MET A 512 -40.66 3.31 -6.25
CA MET A 512 -40.07 2.93 -7.54
C MET A 512 -40.96 3.48 -8.67
N PRO A 513 -40.43 4.28 -9.62
CA PRO A 513 -41.15 4.60 -10.85
C PRO A 513 -41.41 3.29 -11.62
N GLY A 514 -42.56 3.23 -12.29
CA GLY A 514 -43.23 2.00 -12.72
C GLY A 514 -42.35 0.93 -13.34
N TYR A 515 -42.41 -0.28 -12.78
CA TYR A 515 -42.34 -1.48 -13.61
C TYR A 515 -43.62 -1.49 -14.46
N SER A 516 -43.52 -1.03 -15.71
CA SER A 516 -44.58 -1.21 -16.70
C SER A 516 -44.60 -2.69 -17.09
N PRO A 517 -45.75 -3.39 -17.12
CA PRO A 517 -45.81 -4.81 -17.48
C PRO A 517 -45.48 -5.11 -18.95
N ASN A 518 -45.19 -4.10 -19.79
CA ASN A 518 -45.22 -4.21 -21.25
C ASN A 518 -43.97 -3.68 -21.98
N ASP A 519 -42.82 -3.51 -21.32
CA ASP A 519 -41.56 -3.16 -22.01
C ASP A 519 -40.51 -4.27 -21.89
#